data_AF-A0A4Y2RIK1-F1
#
_entry.id   AF-A0A4Y2RIK1-F1
#
_cell.length_a   1.000
_cell.length_b   1.000
_cell.length_c   1.000
_cell.angle_alpha   90.00
_cell.angle_beta   90.00
_cell.angle_gamma   90.00
#
_symmetry.space_group_name_H-M   'P 1'
#
loop_
_entity.id
_entity.type
_entity.pdbx_description
1 polymer ?
#
loop_
_entity_poly.entity_id
_entity_poly.type
_entity_poly.pdbx_seq_one_letter_code
_entity_poly.pdbx_strand_id
1 'polypeptide(L)'
;MGKPQIYDVVQLSLLNRKDPSLKIQTSAVVIEDITVGEIEVPSERVRNMAFEKGIELADEGNSEEVNVLIGSDFLWEVLKDTNVRLSRLLVATDSIFGFVVQGSERESNCGEVHVNLLRVIN
;
A
#
# COMPACT_ATOMS: atom_id res chain seq x y z
N MET A 1 -30.70 -3.30 -12.90
CA MET A 1 -30.03 -4.15 -11.91
C MET A 1 -28.92 -4.90 -12.63
N GLY A 2 -27.67 -4.79 -12.16
CA GLY A 2 -26.52 -5.44 -12.79
C GLY A 2 -26.61 -6.96 -12.66
N LYS A 3 -26.07 -7.69 -13.65
CA LYS A 3 -25.97 -9.15 -13.59
C LYS A 3 -25.01 -9.55 -12.45
N PRO A 4 -25.21 -10.71 -11.80
CA PRO A 4 -24.23 -11.24 -10.87
C PRO A 4 -22.90 -11.46 -11.59
N GLN A 5 -21.82 -10.95 -11.00
CA GLN A 5 -20.47 -11.10 -11.50
C GLN A 5 -19.75 -12.14 -10.66
N ILE A 6 -19.13 -13.11 -11.32
CA ILE A 6 -18.38 -14.19 -10.67
C ILE A 6 -16.92 -13.81 -10.77
N TYR A 7 -16.20 -13.90 -9.65
CA TYR A 7 -14.79 -13.60 -9.58
C TYR A 7 -14.04 -14.82 -9.06
N ASP A 8 -12.83 -15.02 -9.57
CA ASP A 8 -11.93 -16.02 -9.04
C ASP A 8 -11.42 -15.59 -7.66
N VAL A 9 -11.36 -16.55 -6.75
CA VAL A 9 -10.80 -16.36 -5.41
C VAL A 9 -9.53 -17.19 -5.31
N VAL A 10 -8.43 -16.53 -4.97
CA VAL A 10 -7.13 -17.15 -4.83
C VAL A 10 -6.66 -17.05 -3.39
N GLN A 11 -6.02 -18.12 -2.89
CA GLN A 11 -5.29 -18.04 -1.63
C GLN A 11 -3.86 -17.59 -1.92
N LEU A 12 -3.41 -16.57 -1.21
CA LEU A 12 -2.08 -16.00 -1.37
C LEU A 12 -1.42 -15.72 -0.02
N SER A 13 -0.10 -15.73 -0.03
CA SER A 13 0.72 -15.30 1.10
C SER A 13 1.53 -14.09 0.65
N LEU A 14 1.39 -12.98 1.38
CA LEU A 14 2.20 -11.78 1.16
C LEU A 14 3.36 -11.82 2.14
N LEU A 15 4.59 -11.71 1.65
CA LEU A 15 5.81 -11.77 2.45
C LEU A 15 6.59 -10.47 2.33
N ASN A 16 7.19 -10.02 3.42
CA ASN A 16 8.19 -8.98 3.35
C ASN A 16 9.44 -9.49 2.60
N ARG A 17 9.96 -8.68 1.68
CA ARG A 17 11.11 -9.02 0.83
C ARG A 17 12.42 -9.20 1.62
N LYS A 18 12.58 -8.46 2.71
CA LYS A 18 13.79 -8.44 3.55
C LYS A 18 13.69 -9.40 4.74
N ASP A 19 12.50 -9.58 5.28
CA ASP A 19 12.22 -10.50 6.38
C ASP A 19 11.02 -11.41 6.07
N PRO A 20 11.24 -12.56 5.43
CA PRO A 20 10.16 -13.49 5.06
C PRO A 20 9.39 -14.08 6.25
N SER A 21 9.85 -13.89 7.49
CA SER A 21 9.08 -14.27 8.68
C SER A 21 7.86 -13.37 8.90
N LEU A 22 7.94 -12.13 8.42
CA LEU A 22 6.84 -11.17 8.39
C LEU A 22 5.96 -11.45 7.16
N LYS A 23 4.81 -12.05 7.39
CA LYS A 23 3.87 -12.44 6.33
C LYS A 23 2.43 -12.44 6.80
N ILE A 24 1.51 -12.27 5.85
CA ILE A 24 0.08 -12.52 6.05
C ILE A 24 -0.40 -13.57 5.06
N GLN A 25 -1.41 -14.34 5.46
CA GLN A 25 -2.11 -15.26 4.58
C GLN A 25 -3.54 -14.78 4.40
N THR A 26 -4.00 -14.70 3.16
CA THR A 26 -5.33 -14.19 2.86
C THR A 26 -5.91 -14.85 1.61
N SER A 27 -7.23 -14.73 1.48
CA SER A 27 -7.94 -15.03 0.24
C SER A 27 -8.24 -13.71 -0.45
N ALA A 28 -7.83 -13.56 -1.70
CA ALA A 28 -8.07 -12.36 -2.48
C ALA A 28 -8.98 -12.66 -3.66
N VAL A 29 -9.81 -11.68 -4.02
CA VAL A 29 -10.62 -11.70 -5.22
C VAL A 29 -9.78 -11.14 -6.37
N VAL A 30 -9.68 -11.88 -7.47
CA VAL A 30 -8.97 -11.43 -8.66
C VAL A 30 -9.91 -10.58 -9.51
N ILE A 31 -9.52 -9.32 -9.71
CA ILE A 31 -10.25 -8.35 -10.53
C ILE A 31 -9.28 -7.65 -11.47
N GLU A 32 -9.75 -7.27 -12.66
CA GLU A 32 -8.94 -6.59 -13.67
C GLU A 32 -8.52 -5.19 -13.18
N ASP A 33 -9.47 -4.42 -12.65
CA ASP A 33 -9.25 -3.06 -12.18
C ASP A 33 -9.70 -2.91 -10.72
N ILE A 34 -8.74 -2.66 -9.82
CA ILE A 34 -9.00 -2.41 -8.39
C ILE A 34 -9.58 -1.01 -8.17
N THR A 35 -9.18 -0.06 -9.01
CA THR A 35 -9.63 1.33 -8.96
C THR A 35 -9.49 1.95 -10.35
N VAL A 36 -10.35 2.94 -10.64
CA VAL A 36 -10.25 3.77 -11.86
C VAL A 36 -9.19 4.88 -11.67
N GLY A 37 -8.81 5.17 -10.43
CA GLY A 37 -7.77 6.15 -10.10
C GLY A 37 -6.38 5.56 -10.24
N GLU A 38 -5.45 6.31 -10.82
CA GLU A 38 -4.05 5.94 -10.86
C GLU A 38 -3.48 5.87 -9.44
N ILE A 39 -2.81 4.77 -9.14
CA ILE A 39 -1.99 4.64 -7.93
C ILE A 39 -0.64 5.24 -8.26
N GLU A 40 -0.38 6.44 -7.74
CA GLU A 40 0.91 7.10 -7.94
C GLU A 40 1.95 6.51 -6.98
N VAL A 41 3.09 6.08 -7.53
CA VAL A 41 4.28 5.81 -6.70
C VAL A 41 4.77 7.10 -6.05
N PRO A 42 5.28 7.06 -4.80
CA PRO A 42 5.82 8.24 -4.15
C PRO A 42 6.81 8.98 -5.05
N SER A 43 6.64 10.29 -5.22
CA SER A 43 7.52 11.09 -6.08
C SER A 43 8.97 11.09 -5.57
N GLU A 44 9.94 11.46 -6.41
CA GLU A 44 11.35 11.57 -5.98
C GLU A 44 11.50 12.51 -4.78
N ARG A 45 10.69 13.57 -4.71
CA ARG A 45 10.64 14.48 -3.57
C ARG A 45 10.24 13.75 -2.28
N VAL A 46 9.20 12.92 -2.33
CA VAL A 46 8.73 12.14 -1.18
C VAL A 46 9.75 11.10 -0.76
N ARG A 47 10.38 10.42 -1.73
CA ARG A 47 11.49 9.49 -1.46
C ARG A 47 12.65 10.19 -0.77
N ASN A 48 13.04 11.38 -1.24
CA ASN A 48 14.11 12.15 -0.61
C ASN A 48 13.75 12.60 0.81
N MET A 49 12.50 13.04 1.05
CA MET A 49 12.02 13.39 2.41
C MET A 49 12.03 12.17 3.35
N ALA A 50 11.67 10.99 2.86
CA ALA A 50 11.75 9.75 3.63
C ALA A 50 13.21 9.39 3.93
N PHE A 51 14.08 9.45 2.92
CA PHE A 51 15.52 9.17 3.05
C PHE A 51 16.21 10.11 4.06
N GLU A 52 15.93 11.41 4.02
CA GLU A 52 16.45 12.40 4.99
C GLU A 52 16.03 12.09 6.43
N LYS A 53 14.91 11.38 6.61
CA LYS A 53 14.42 10.92 7.91
C LYS A 53 14.87 9.50 8.28
N GLY A 54 15.73 8.89 7.46
CA GLY A 54 16.21 7.52 7.65
C GLY A 54 15.13 6.46 7.42
N ILE A 55 14.11 6.79 6.64
CA ILE A 55 12.97 5.93 6.35
C ILE A 55 13.15 5.27 4.99
N GLU A 56 12.97 3.96 4.96
CA GLU A 56 12.93 3.18 3.73
C GLU A 56 11.47 2.86 3.36
N LEU A 57 11.06 3.29 2.17
CA LEU A 57 9.69 3.12 1.69
C LEU A 57 9.50 1.72 1.09
N ALA A 58 8.27 1.20 1.17
CA ALA A 58 7.91 -0.10 0.60
C ALA A 58 7.93 -0.10 -0.95
N ASP A 59 7.69 1.08 -1.56
CA ASP A 59 7.51 1.22 -3.02
C ASP A 59 8.84 1.53 -3.74
N GLU A 60 9.66 0.50 -3.99
CA GLU A 60 10.94 0.62 -4.72
C GLU A 60 10.97 -0.14 -6.07
N GLY A 61 9.81 -0.52 -6.64
CA GLY A 61 9.73 -1.46 -7.77
C GLY A 61 9.76 -0.85 -9.18
N ASN A 62 10.38 -1.57 -10.12
CA ASN A 62 10.47 -1.24 -11.56
C ASN A 62 10.02 -2.41 -12.48
N SER A 63 9.18 -3.35 -11.98
CA SER A 63 8.73 -4.55 -12.72
C SER A 63 7.20 -4.62 -12.88
N GLU A 64 6.71 -5.59 -13.68
CA GLU A 64 5.28 -5.87 -13.90
C GLU A 64 4.52 -5.97 -12.57
N GLU A 65 3.59 -5.04 -12.36
CA GLU A 65 3.09 -4.63 -11.04
C GLU A 65 1.83 -5.38 -10.67
N VAL A 66 1.82 -6.03 -9.49
CA VAL A 66 0.57 -6.46 -8.85
C VAL A 66 0.26 -5.47 -7.72
N ASN A 67 -0.81 -4.71 -7.91
CA ASN A 67 -1.35 -3.84 -6.88
C ASN A 67 -2.24 -4.66 -5.95
N VAL A 68 -2.04 -4.56 -4.64
CA VAL A 68 -2.88 -5.24 -3.66
C VAL A 68 -3.61 -4.21 -2.81
N LEU A 69 -4.94 -4.26 -2.87
CA LEU A 69 -5.81 -3.57 -1.95
C LEU A 69 -6.08 -4.47 -0.74
N ILE A 70 -5.60 -4.04 0.43
CA ILE A 70 -5.84 -4.77 1.67
C ILE A 70 -6.99 -4.12 2.43
N GLY A 71 -7.95 -4.94 2.83
CA GLY A 71 -9.08 -4.49 3.66
C GLY A 71 -8.64 -4.06 5.06
N SER A 72 -9.51 -3.29 5.72
CA SER A 72 -9.26 -2.79 7.09
C SER A 72 -9.23 -3.91 8.15
N ASP A 73 -9.75 -5.09 7.81
CA ASP A 73 -9.67 -6.29 8.62
C ASP A 73 -8.23 -6.76 8.87
N PHE A 74 -7.31 -6.48 7.93
CA PHE A 74 -5.87 -6.78 8.09
C PHE A 74 -5.06 -5.61 8.65
N LEU A 75 -5.70 -4.48 8.99
CA LEU A 75 -5.02 -3.27 9.40
C LEU A 75 -4.05 -3.51 10.58
N TRP A 76 -4.51 -4.26 11.59
CA TRP A 76 -3.74 -4.56 12.79
C TRP A 76 -2.66 -5.62 12.59
N GLU A 77 -2.79 -6.45 11.57
CA GLU A 77 -1.76 -7.46 11.23
C GLU A 77 -0.63 -6.83 10.40
N VAL A 78 -0.95 -5.78 9.66
CA VAL A 78 -0.05 -5.16 8.68
C VAL A 78 0.62 -3.91 9.24
N LEU A 79 -0.12 -3.01 9.88
CA LEU A 79 0.43 -1.75 10.39
C LEU A 79 1.08 -1.94 11.76
N LYS A 80 2.13 -1.16 12.00
CA LYS A 80 2.78 -1.03 13.31
C LYS A 80 2.44 0.32 13.93
N ASP A 81 2.73 0.48 15.21
CA ASP A 81 2.44 1.72 15.97
C ASP A 81 3.39 2.90 15.64
N THR A 82 4.28 2.75 14.66
CA THR A 82 5.28 3.77 14.31
C THR A 82 4.81 4.61 13.13
N ASN A 83 4.61 5.90 13.37
CA ASN A 83 4.27 6.89 12.34
C ASN A 83 5.32 8.00 12.31
N VAL A 84 5.83 8.33 11.13
CA VAL A 84 6.77 9.43 10.94
C VAL A 84 6.19 10.44 9.96
N ARG A 85 6.02 11.68 10.44
CA ARG A 85 5.50 12.75 9.61
C ARG A 85 6.56 13.26 8.63
N LEU A 86 6.27 13.16 7.33
CA LEU A 86 7.12 13.65 6.26
C LEU A 86 6.86 15.13 5.99
N SER A 87 5.59 15.54 5.93
CA SER A 87 5.18 16.94 5.69
C SER A 87 3.89 17.28 6.44
N ARG A 88 3.29 18.45 6.19
CA ARG A 88 1.97 18.80 6.75
C ARG A 88 0.87 17.82 6.29
N LEU A 89 0.99 17.28 5.07
CA LEU A 89 -0.02 16.45 4.43
C LEU A 89 0.39 14.98 4.28
N LEU A 90 1.65 14.64 4.59
CA LEU A 90 2.19 13.30 4.38
C LEU A 90 2.71 12.68 5.67
N VAL A 91 2.33 11.43 5.91
CA VAL A 91 2.80 10.59 7.01
C VAL A 91 3.28 9.26 6.46
N ALA A 92 4.49 8.84 6.83
CA ALA A 92 4.96 7.49 6.59
C ALA A 92 4.54 6.61 7.78
N THR A 93 3.78 5.56 7.50
CA THR A 93 3.31 4.59 8.49
C THR A 93 4.13 3.32 8.37
N ASP A 94 4.71 2.84 9.47
CA ASP A 94 5.45 1.59 9.47
C ASP A 94 4.50 0.40 9.32
N SER A 95 4.91 -0.58 8.53
CA SER A 95 4.16 -1.81 8.30
C SER A 95 5.09 -3.01 8.31
N ILE A 96 4.52 -4.21 8.27
CA ILE A 96 5.29 -5.43 8.08
C ILE A 96 5.97 -5.49 6.72
N PHE A 97 5.61 -4.65 5.74
CA PHE A 97 6.20 -4.60 4.39
C PHE A 97 7.18 -3.43 4.17
N GLY A 98 7.44 -2.63 5.22
CA GLY A 98 8.19 -1.38 5.13
C GLY A 98 7.29 -0.16 5.33
N PHE A 99 7.87 1.04 5.26
CA PHE A 99 7.06 2.25 5.45
C PHE A 99 6.20 2.54 4.24
N VAL A 100 4.91 2.75 4.47
CA VAL A 100 3.92 3.13 3.44
C VAL A 100 3.59 4.61 3.64
N VAL A 101 3.60 5.38 2.55
CA VAL A 101 3.23 6.80 2.59
C VAL A 101 1.71 6.93 2.58
N GLN A 102 1.19 7.78 3.46
CA GLN A 102 -0.22 8.11 3.60
C GLN A 102 -0.43 9.61 3.38
N GLY A 103 -1.54 9.95 2.73
CA GLY A 103 -1.93 11.31 2.39
C GLY A 103 -1.53 11.73 0.97
N SER A 104 -1.80 12.99 0.64
CA SER A 104 -1.60 13.55 -0.70
C SER A 104 -0.61 14.72 -0.69
N GLU A 105 0.21 14.84 -1.73
CA GLU A 105 1.00 16.05 -1.97
C GLU A 105 0.13 17.25 -2.36
N ARG A 106 -1.11 17.01 -2.80
CA ARG A 106 -2.07 18.02 -3.22
C ARG A 106 -3.11 18.25 -2.11
N GLU A 107 -3.55 19.49 -1.92
CA GLU A 107 -4.75 19.74 -1.12
C GLU A 107 -5.98 19.24 -1.90
N SER A 108 -6.46 18.05 -1.55
CA SER A 108 -7.66 17.45 -2.14
C SER A 108 -8.90 17.95 -1.39
N ASN A 109 -9.89 18.53 -2.09
CA ASN A 109 -11.19 18.92 -1.50
C ASN A 109 -12.16 17.73 -1.31
N CYS A 110 -11.73 16.50 -1.59
CA CYS A 110 -12.54 15.30 -1.42
C CYS A 110 -11.99 14.48 -0.25
N GLY A 111 -12.89 14.03 0.63
CA GLY A 111 -12.57 13.17 1.76
C GLY A 111 -11.71 12.00 1.31
N GLU A 112 -10.43 12.04 1.65
CA GLU A 112 -9.44 11.04 1.27
C GLU A 112 -9.76 9.74 1.99
N VAL A 113 -10.23 8.76 1.24
CA VAL A 113 -10.25 7.37 1.69
C VAL A 113 -8.80 6.95 1.79
N HIS A 114 -8.34 6.68 3.02
CA HIS A 114 -7.00 6.13 3.24
C HIS A 114 -7.01 4.70 2.75
N VAL A 115 -6.37 4.47 1.61
CA VAL A 115 -6.22 3.15 1.03
C VAL A 115 -4.80 2.69 1.34
N ASN A 116 -4.65 1.69 2.20
CA ASN A 116 -3.37 1.01 2.37
C ASN A 116 -3.16 0.11 1.15
N LEU A 117 -2.59 0.69 0.11
CA LEU A 117 -2.16 -0.08 -1.02
C LEU A 117 -0.76 -0.61 -0.76
N LEU A 118 -0.62 -1.92 -0.86
CA LEU A 118 0.66 -2.58 -0.81
C LEU A 118 0.99 -3.08 -2.20
N ARG A 119 2.09 -2.58 -2.73
CA ARG A 119 2.58 -3.00 -4.03
C ARG A 119 3.44 -4.23 -3.85
N VAL A 120 3.04 -5.33 -4.46
CA VAL A 120 3.72 -6.62 -4.35
C VAL A 120 4.46 -6.87 -5.66
N ILE A 121 5.77 -7.06 -5.55
CA ILE A 121 6.66 -7.38 -6.68
C ILE A 121 6.76 -8.90 -6.74
N ASN A 122 6.59 -9.48 -7.93
CA ASN A 122 6.87 -10.89 -8.21
C ASN A 122 8.35 -11.09 -8.58
#